data_AF-A0A7M3Z1J5-F1
#
_entry.id   AF-A0A7M3Z1J5-F1
#
_cell.length_a   1.000
_cell.length_b   1.000
_cell.length_c   1.000
_cell.angle_alpha   90.00
_cell.angle_beta   90.00
_cell.angle_gamma   90.00
#
_symmetry.space_group_name_H-M   'P 1'
#
loop_
_entity.id
_entity.type
_entity.pdbx_description
1 polymer ?
#
loop_
_entity_poly.entity_id
_entity_poly.type
_entity_poly.pdbx_seq_one_letter_code
_entity_poly.pdbx_strand_id
1 'polypeptide(L)'
;MNAPAWRPVLRPMRGRSSSAMLPVQREGGIEGLLGRKKNQRVWSGVRNMERNGLEDRGKERKVGNWVLGVSAFFLVSFFLAPFTLEAGTVGPIEGRANAVDFYDEDGFGSTGNQNQAPHEHEGEGNHTHESFSWTDVNPYAAFIYAFGDVNCHQKHERSWEVNNNQLPVCTRDVGIFFGLFLGGAIFTRRGWNRWTVRDTCLS
;
A
#
# COMPACT_ATOMS: atom_id res chain seq x y z
N MET A 1 16.16 -8.47 -48.45
CA MET A 1 15.69 -7.08 -48.24
C MET A 1 16.16 -6.67 -46.85
N ASN A 2 17.20 -5.83 -46.78
CA ASN A 2 17.90 -5.48 -45.54
C ASN A 2 17.42 -4.13 -45.01
N ALA A 3 17.11 -4.05 -43.72
CA ALA A 3 16.75 -2.82 -43.02
C ALA A 3 17.98 -1.92 -42.78
N PRO A 4 17.84 -0.58 -42.75
CA PRO A 4 18.97 0.32 -42.52
C PRO A 4 19.28 0.49 -41.02
N ALA A 5 20.58 0.53 -40.71
CA ALA A 5 21.15 0.73 -39.39
C ALA A 5 21.19 2.22 -39.00
N TRP A 6 20.74 2.54 -37.78
CA TRP A 6 20.86 3.87 -37.18
C TRP A 6 22.30 4.11 -36.67
N ARG A 7 22.94 5.21 -37.08
CA ARG A 7 24.20 5.71 -36.52
C ARG A 7 23.95 6.99 -35.72
N PRO A 8 24.52 7.17 -34.52
CA PRO A 8 24.42 8.42 -33.78
C PRO A 8 25.39 9.47 -34.33
N VAL A 9 24.89 10.70 -34.49
CA VAL A 9 25.64 11.88 -34.90
C VAL A 9 26.34 12.49 -33.69
N LEU A 10 27.67 12.46 -33.67
CA LEU A 10 28.48 13.22 -32.70
C LEU A 10 28.66 14.66 -33.22
N ARG A 11 28.24 15.66 -32.44
CA ARG A 11 28.56 17.07 -32.71
C ARG A 11 29.96 17.41 -32.18
N PRO A 12 30.82 18.08 -32.96
CA PRO A 12 32.07 18.62 -32.45
C PRO A 12 31.81 19.96 -31.75
N MET A 13 32.30 20.12 -30.52
CA MET A 13 32.48 21.44 -29.93
C MET A 13 33.79 22.04 -30.45
N ARG A 14 33.67 23.15 -31.19
CA ARG A 14 34.79 23.95 -31.68
C ARG A 14 35.37 24.76 -30.51
N GLY A 15 36.69 24.74 -30.41
CA GLY A 15 37.45 25.68 -29.59
C GLY A 15 37.45 27.10 -30.17
N ARG A 16 37.79 28.06 -29.31
CA ARG A 16 38.35 29.34 -29.70
C ARG A 16 39.39 29.76 -28.67
N SER A 17 40.63 29.87 -29.11
CA SER A 17 41.70 30.61 -28.45
C SER A 17 41.50 32.10 -28.67
N SER A 18 41.98 32.93 -27.74
CA SER A 18 42.86 34.04 -28.07
C SER A 18 43.58 34.59 -26.84
N SER A 19 44.83 34.94 -27.09
CA SER A 19 45.89 35.40 -26.18
C SER A 19 45.68 36.85 -25.76
N ALA A 20 46.12 37.23 -24.55
CA ALA A 20 46.53 38.60 -24.25
C ALA A 20 47.60 38.63 -23.14
N MET A 21 48.67 39.35 -23.46
CA MET A 21 49.92 39.59 -22.74
C MET A 21 49.79 40.15 -21.32
N LEU A 22 50.80 39.80 -20.51
CA LEU A 22 51.15 40.36 -19.20
C LEU A 22 51.46 41.87 -19.25
N PRO A 23 51.45 42.52 -18.08
CA PRO A 23 52.68 43.22 -17.68
C PRO A 23 53.19 42.79 -16.29
N VAL A 24 54.51 42.81 -16.20
CA VAL A 24 55.36 42.63 -15.01
C VAL A 24 55.63 43.98 -14.36
N GLN A 25 55.55 44.06 -13.03
CA GLN A 25 56.29 44.89 -12.05
C GLN A 25 55.37 45.12 -10.82
N ARG A 26 55.80 45.08 -9.55
CA ARG A 26 57.12 45.30 -8.93
C ARG A 26 57.09 44.69 -7.52
N GLU A 27 58.25 44.26 -7.02
CA GLU A 27 58.44 43.77 -5.65
C GLU A 27 58.20 44.85 -4.59
N GLY A 28 57.80 44.40 -3.39
CA GLY A 28 57.94 45.17 -2.15
C GLY A 28 57.04 44.67 -1.02
N GLY A 29 57.62 44.03 0.01
CA GLY A 29 57.15 44.26 1.38
C GLY A 29 56.92 43.05 2.29
N ILE A 30 58.00 42.66 2.98
CA ILE A 30 58.10 42.30 4.41
C ILE A 30 57.28 41.11 4.96
N GLU A 31 58.03 40.18 5.55
CA GLU A 31 57.55 39.05 6.35
C GLU A 31 56.57 39.45 7.46
N GLY A 32 55.38 38.85 7.42
CA GLY A 32 54.43 38.76 8.54
C GLY A 32 54.31 37.30 8.98
N LEU A 33 55.21 36.90 9.87
CA LEU A 33 55.19 35.66 10.61
C LEU A 33 53.89 35.58 11.44
N LEU A 34 53.06 34.56 11.20
CA LEU A 34 52.04 33.93 12.09
C LEU A 34 50.75 33.62 11.33
N GLY A 35 50.38 32.35 11.34
CA GLY A 35 49.05 31.91 10.94
C GLY A 35 48.98 31.11 9.64
N ARG A 36 49.89 30.14 9.45
CA ARG A 36 49.58 28.96 8.61
C ARG A 36 48.44 28.22 9.32
N LYS A 37 47.20 28.70 9.20
CA LYS A 37 45.99 27.96 9.58
C LYS A 37 46.08 26.67 8.80
N LYS A 38 46.36 25.59 9.53
CA LYS A 38 46.35 24.23 8.99
C LYS A 38 45.05 24.12 8.20
N ASN A 39 45.18 23.97 6.89
CA ASN A 39 44.10 23.51 6.05
C ASN A 39 43.91 22.03 6.39
N GLN A 40 43.43 21.77 7.61
CA GLN A 40 42.82 20.51 7.98
C GLN A 40 41.54 20.49 7.19
N ARG A 41 41.66 20.01 5.96
CA ARG A 41 40.55 19.48 5.19
C ARG A 41 40.06 18.29 6.01
N VAL A 42 39.21 18.56 6.99
CA VAL A 42 38.47 17.55 7.73
C VAL A 42 37.67 16.82 6.66
N TRP A 43 38.13 15.63 6.26
CA TRP A 43 37.27 14.66 5.60
C TRP A 43 36.29 14.20 6.66
N SER A 44 35.30 15.05 6.93
CA SER A 44 34.19 14.74 7.80
C SER A 44 33.33 13.69 7.10
N GLY A 45 33.45 12.46 7.58
CA GLY A 45 32.36 11.49 7.54
C GLY A 45 32.14 10.83 6.19
N VAL A 46 32.55 9.56 6.09
CA VAL A 46 31.67 8.60 5.44
C VAL A 46 30.35 8.69 6.20
N ARG A 47 29.36 9.42 5.65
CA ARG A 47 28.00 9.36 6.17
C ARG A 47 27.62 7.89 6.11
N ASN A 48 27.23 7.30 7.24
CA ASN A 48 26.68 5.95 7.24
C ASN A 48 25.42 5.99 6.40
N MET A 49 25.54 5.55 5.16
CA MET A 49 24.45 5.50 4.20
C MET A 49 23.77 4.14 4.33
N GLU A 50 22.46 4.13 4.22
CA GLU A 50 21.66 2.92 4.16
C GLU A 50 21.91 2.15 2.86
N ARG A 51 21.51 0.88 2.80
CA ARG A 51 21.78 -0.01 1.63
C ARG A 51 21.14 0.48 0.32
N ASN A 52 20.12 1.32 0.41
CA ASN A 52 19.46 2.01 -0.71
C ASN A 52 20.24 3.25 -1.19
N GLY A 53 21.27 3.69 -0.48
CA GLY A 53 22.01 4.92 -0.77
C GLY A 53 21.32 6.19 -0.24
N LEU A 54 20.44 6.07 0.76
CA LEU A 54 19.83 7.20 1.48
C LEU A 54 20.47 7.39 2.86
N GLU A 55 20.20 8.53 3.51
CA GLU A 55 20.70 8.83 4.86
C GLU A 55 19.98 8.03 5.95
N ASP A 56 18.71 7.67 5.73
CA ASP A 56 17.91 6.86 6.65
C ASP A 56 16.84 6.02 5.89
N ARG A 57 16.02 5.28 6.66
CA ARG A 57 14.87 4.48 6.17
C ARG A 57 13.53 4.95 6.74
N GLY A 58 13.43 6.21 7.15
CA GLY A 58 12.24 6.77 7.79
C GLY A 58 11.02 6.67 6.89
N LYS A 59 11.17 6.97 5.60
CA LYS A 59 10.12 6.91 4.59
C LYS A 59 9.62 5.48 4.36
N GLU A 60 10.52 4.50 4.20
CA GLU A 60 10.15 3.10 4.05
C GLU A 60 9.43 2.55 5.29
N ARG A 61 9.91 2.92 6.49
CA ARG A 61 9.25 2.55 7.73
C ARG A 61 7.86 3.16 7.84
N LYS A 62 7.69 4.42 7.45
CA LYS A 62 6.38 5.08 7.47
C LYS A 62 5.38 4.39 6.54
N VAL A 63 5.76 4.16 5.28
CA VAL A 63 4.91 3.44 4.31
C VAL A 63 4.62 2.01 4.80
N GLY A 64 5.65 1.29 5.25
CA GLY A 64 5.48 -0.06 5.80
C GLY A 64 4.53 -0.09 7.01
N ASN A 65 4.62 0.90 7.91
CA ASN A 65 3.72 1.03 9.05
C ASN A 65 2.28 1.32 8.63
N TRP A 66 2.05 2.14 7.61
CA TRP A 66 0.72 2.37 7.06
C TRP A 66 0.13 1.09 6.47
N VAL A 67 0.88 0.40 5.61
CA VAL A 67 0.45 -0.88 5.03
C VAL A 67 0.16 -1.89 6.14
N LEU A 68 1.05 -2.03 7.11
CA LEU A 68 0.90 -2.91 8.26
C LEU A 68 -0.36 -2.56 9.09
N GLY A 69 -0.55 -1.28 9.42
CA GLY A 69 -1.65 -0.82 10.26
C GLY A 69 -3.01 -1.00 9.59
N VAL A 70 -3.15 -0.55 8.34
CA VAL A 70 -4.41 -0.67 7.58
C VAL A 70 -4.75 -2.14 7.33
N SER A 71 -3.78 -2.94 6.91
CA SER A 71 -4.03 -4.37 6.67
C SER A 71 -4.34 -5.15 7.94
N ALA A 72 -3.62 -4.86 9.05
CA ALA A 72 -3.91 -5.45 10.35
C ALA A 72 -5.33 -5.10 10.84
N PHE A 73 -5.72 -3.82 10.70
CA PHE A 73 -7.03 -3.35 11.11
C PHE A 73 -8.15 -4.15 10.41
N PHE A 74 -8.11 -4.24 9.07
CA PHE A 74 -9.13 -4.99 8.33
C PHE A 74 -9.05 -6.49 8.60
N LEU A 75 -7.84 -7.07 8.59
CA LEU A 75 -7.64 -8.49 8.84
C LEU A 75 -8.25 -8.92 10.19
N VAL A 76 -7.97 -8.18 11.26
CA VAL A 76 -8.56 -8.47 12.58
C VAL A 76 -10.06 -8.21 12.57
N SER A 77 -10.49 -7.11 11.95
CA SER A 77 -11.90 -6.72 11.92
C SER A 77 -12.78 -7.71 11.16
N PHE A 78 -12.26 -8.41 10.15
CA PHE A 78 -13.02 -9.45 9.46
C PHE A 78 -13.50 -10.54 10.41
N PHE A 79 -12.72 -10.90 11.43
CA PHE A 79 -13.12 -11.89 12.43
C PHE A 79 -13.86 -11.25 13.61
N LEU A 80 -13.50 -10.02 13.98
CA LEU A 80 -14.11 -9.36 15.14
C LEU A 80 -15.53 -8.90 14.87
N ALA A 81 -15.82 -8.35 13.68
CA ALA A 81 -17.15 -7.88 13.31
C ALA A 81 -18.25 -8.97 13.41
N PRO A 82 -18.14 -10.17 12.80
CA PRO A 82 -19.13 -11.23 12.97
C PRO A 82 -19.26 -11.72 14.42
N PHE A 83 -18.18 -11.60 15.21
CA PHE A 83 -18.21 -11.94 16.63
C PHE A 83 -18.98 -10.91 17.49
N THR A 84 -19.17 -9.68 17.02
CA THR A 84 -19.99 -8.67 17.74
C THR A 84 -21.49 -8.76 17.43
N LEU A 85 -21.88 -9.64 16.51
CA LEU A 85 -23.27 -9.88 16.12
C LEU A 85 -23.85 -11.07 16.88
N GLU A 86 -25.17 -11.16 16.93
CA GLU A 86 -25.85 -12.37 17.39
C GLU A 86 -25.49 -13.55 16.48
N ALA A 87 -25.44 -14.76 17.02
CA ALA A 87 -24.93 -15.91 16.29
C ALA A 87 -25.92 -16.36 15.22
N GLY A 88 -25.46 -16.52 13.98
CA GLY A 88 -26.28 -17.01 12.87
C GLY A 88 -27.16 -15.96 12.19
N THR A 89 -26.98 -14.68 12.48
CA THR A 89 -27.76 -13.60 11.84
C THR A 89 -27.18 -13.14 10.50
N VAL A 90 -26.01 -13.62 10.11
CA VAL A 90 -25.39 -13.27 8.82
C VAL A 90 -25.11 -14.50 7.98
N GLY A 91 -25.90 -14.63 6.92
CA GLY A 91 -25.65 -15.55 5.82
C GLY A 91 -26.44 -16.87 5.89
N PRO A 92 -26.21 -17.73 4.89
CA PRO A 92 -25.28 -17.56 3.78
C PRO A 92 -25.74 -16.49 2.76
N ILE A 93 -24.83 -15.60 2.41
CA ILE A 93 -25.05 -14.48 1.48
C ILE A 93 -24.16 -14.61 0.24
N GLU A 94 -24.71 -14.17 -0.90
CA GLU A 94 -24.01 -14.07 -2.18
C GLU A 94 -24.14 -12.67 -2.77
N GLY A 95 -23.01 -11.97 -2.93
CA GLY A 95 -22.95 -10.60 -3.45
C GLY A 95 -21.91 -10.45 -4.54
N ARG A 96 -22.05 -9.42 -5.37
CA ARG A 96 -21.20 -9.04 -6.51
C ARG A 96 -19.97 -8.26 -6.02
N ALA A 97 -18.82 -8.43 -6.67
CA ALA A 97 -17.67 -7.56 -6.38
C ALA A 97 -17.86 -6.15 -6.95
N ASN A 98 -17.29 -5.14 -6.27
CA ASN A 98 -17.35 -3.74 -6.70
C ASN A 98 -18.79 -3.21 -6.82
N ALA A 99 -19.69 -3.70 -5.97
CA ALA A 99 -21.10 -3.36 -5.95
C ALA A 99 -21.56 -3.05 -4.52
N VAL A 100 -22.81 -2.64 -4.36
CA VAL A 100 -23.44 -2.51 -3.05
C VAL A 100 -24.69 -3.38 -3.12
N ASP A 101 -24.69 -4.49 -2.38
CA ASP A 101 -25.70 -5.54 -2.49
C ASP A 101 -26.45 -5.80 -1.19
N PHE A 102 -25.92 -5.35 -0.05
CA PHE A 102 -26.50 -5.57 1.29
C PHE A 102 -26.66 -4.27 2.09
N TYR A 103 -26.80 -3.12 1.43
CA TYR A 103 -27.00 -1.82 2.07
C TYR A 103 -28.30 -1.76 2.87
N ASP A 104 -29.38 -2.29 2.31
CA ASP A 104 -30.72 -2.29 2.90
C ASP A 104 -31.42 -3.61 2.56
N GLU A 105 -32.49 -3.92 3.28
CA GLU A 105 -33.31 -5.11 3.02
C GLU A 105 -34.04 -4.99 1.67
N ASP A 106 -34.50 -3.78 1.33
CA ASP A 106 -35.20 -3.48 0.08
C ASP A 106 -34.72 -2.18 -0.60
N GLY A 107 -35.02 -2.05 -1.89
CA GLY A 107 -34.72 -0.85 -2.66
C GLY A 107 -33.25 -0.74 -3.12
N PHE A 108 -32.59 0.38 -2.77
CA PHE A 108 -31.25 0.65 -3.28
C PHE A 108 -30.21 -0.19 -2.55
N GLY A 109 -29.36 -0.89 -3.31
CA GLY A 109 -28.28 -1.67 -2.73
C GLY A 109 -28.76 -2.91 -1.98
N SER A 110 -29.95 -3.41 -2.30
CA SER A 110 -30.52 -4.65 -1.74
C SER A 110 -30.45 -5.82 -2.73
N THR A 111 -29.61 -5.74 -3.77
CA THR A 111 -29.60 -6.75 -4.86
C THR A 111 -29.18 -8.13 -4.36
N GLY A 112 -28.35 -8.21 -3.32
CA GLY A 112 -27.97 -9.46 -2.67
C GLY A 112 -29.08 -10.10 -1.83
N ASN A 113 -30.15 -9.34 -1.54
CA ASN A 113 -31.34 -9.79 -0.82
C ASN A 113 -32.49 -10.21 -1.75
N GLN A 114 -32.34 -10.03 -3.07
CA GLN A 114 -33.38 -10.28 -4.05
C GLN A 114 -33.29 -11.74 -4.55
N ASN A 115 -34.27 -12.56 -4.19
CA ASN A 115 -34.45 -13.95 -4.65
C ASN A 115 -33.37 -14.95 -4.21
N GLN A 116 -33.27 -15.23 -2.90
CA GLN A 116 -33.00 -16.62 -2.52
C GLN A 116 -34.26 -17.45 -2.77
N ALA A 117 -34.48 -17.80 -4.05
CA ALA A 117 -35.36 -18.91 -4.37
C ALA A 117 -34.94 -20.11 -3.52
N PRO A 118 -35.89 -20.93 -3.02
CA PRO A 118 -35.55 -22.08 -2.20
C PRO A 118 -34.50 -22.92 -2.93
N HIS A 119 -33.32 -23.07 -2.33
CA HIS A 119 -32.25 -23.86 -2.89
C HIS A 119 -31.78 -24.91 -1.88
N GLU A 120 -31.35 -26.04 -2.43
CA GLU A 120 -30.90 -27.18 -1.66
C GLU A 120 -29.38 -27.20 -1.65
N HIS A 121 -28.78 -27.13 -0.47
CA HIS A 121 -27.41 -27.55 -0.25
C HIS A 121 -27.37 -29.06 0.06
N GLU A 122 -26.34 -29.76 -0.38
CA GLU A 122 -26.19 -31.20 -0.16
C GLU A 122 -26.25 -31.54 1.33
N GLY A 123 -27.35 -32.17 1.76
CA GLY A 123 -27.56 -32.61 3.14
C GLY A 123 -28.46 -31.73 4.02
N GLU A 124 -28.89 -30.56 3.56
CA GLU A 124 -29.69 -29.61 4.38
C GLU A 124 -31.14 -29.44 3.91
N GLY A 125 -31.49 -29.96 2.73
CA GLY A 125 -32.83 -29.80 2.17
C GLY A 125 -33.14 -28.35 1.77
N ASN A 126 -34.38 -28.12 1.37
CA ASN A 126 -34.80 -26.85 0.79
C ASN A 126 -34.96 -25.76 1.85
N HIS A 127 -34.14 -24.71 1.82
CA HIS A 127 -34.25 -23.59 2.76
C HIS A 127 -34.16 -22.23 2.06
N THR A 128 -34.68 -21.22 2.77
CA THR A 128 -34.66 -19.82 2.37
C THR A 128 -33.69 -19.08 3.30
N HIS A 129 -32.82 -18.26 2.73
CA HIS A 129 -31.89 -17.47 3.51
C HIS A 129 -32.56 -16.21 4.02
N GLU A 130 -32.27 -15.87 5.27
CA GLU A 130 -32.70 -14.62 5.87
C GLU A 130 -31.97 -13.45 5.17
N SER A 131 -32.72 -12.40 4.85
CA SER A 131 -32.14 -11.20 4.25
C SER A 131 -31.15 -10.55 5.20
N PHE A 132 -30.03 -10.06 4.67
CA PHE A 132 -29.02 -9.38 5.48
C PHE A 132 -28.84 -7.96 4.99
N SER A 133 -28.86 -7.02 5.94
CA SER A 133 -28.61 -5.62 5.71
C SER A 133 -27.55 -5.13 6.69
N TRP A 134 -26.46 -4.58 6.18
CA TRP A 134 -25.41 -4.08 7.06
C TRP A 134 -25.77 -2.74 7.71
N THR A 135 -26.86 -2.07 7.31
CA THR A 135 -27.33 -0.86 8.00
C THR A 135 -28.13 -1.18 9.27
N ASP A 136 -28.63 -2.40 9.42
CA ASP A 136 -29.42 -2.84 10.58
C ASP A 136 -28.58 -3.40 11.73
N VAL A 137 -27.28 -3.62 11.51
CA VAL A 137 -26.36 -4.09 12.55
C VAL A 137 -25.63 -2.94 13.26
N ASN A 138 -24.90 -3.27 14.33
CA ASN A 138 -24.13 -2.25 15.06
C ASN A 138 -23.13 -1.50 14.14
N PRO A 139 -22.83 -0.21 14.38
CA PRO A 139 -22.05 0.61 13.47
C PRO A 139 -20.65 0.07 13.11
N TYR A 140 -20.02 -0.67 14.03
CA TYR A 140 -18.72 -1.27 13.77
C TYR A 140 -18.83 -2.42 12.77
N ALA A 141 -19.76 -3.36 13.00
CA ALA A 141 -20.02 -4.43 12.06
C ALA A 141 -20.51 -3.88 10.72
N ALA A 142 -21.42 -2.90 10.74
CA ALA A 142 -21.95 -2.22 9.56
C ALA A 142 -20.83 -1.72 8.64
N PHE A 143 -19.85 -1.00 9.22
CA PHE A 143 -18.71 -0.47 8.46
C PHE A 143 -17.86 -1.58 7.83
N ILE A 144 -17.62 -2.67 8.55
CA ILE A 144 -16.78 -3.78 8.06
C ILE A 144 -17.51 -4.61 7.00
N TYR A 145 -18.81 -4.88 7.18
CA TYR A 145 -19.63 -5.56 6.19
C TYR A 145 -19.84 -4.70 4.94
N ALA A 146 -20.04 -3.38 5.08
CA ALA A 146 -20.08 -2.45 3.95
C ALA A 146 -18.76 -2.43 3.16
N PHE A 147 -17.61 -2.49 3.85
CA PHE A 147 -16.32 -2.62 3.18
C PHE A 147 -16.24 -3.93 2.38
N GLY A 148 -16.70 -5.03 2.97
CA GLY A 148 -16.75 -6.33 2.31
C GLY A 148 -17.66 -6.33 1.07
N ASP A 149 -18.89 -5.84 1.23
CA ASP A 149 -19.91 -5.68 0.19
C ASP A 149 -19.35 -4.95 -1.04
N VAL A 150 -18.65 -3.83 -0.80
CA VAL A 150 -18.05 -3.04 -1.89
C VAL A 150 -16.89 -3.75 -2.59
N ASN A 151 -16.06 -4.53 -1.90
CA ASN A 151 -14.79 -4.98 -2.47
C ASN A 151 -14.76 -6.46 -2.88
N CYS A 152 -15.55 -7.30 -2.20
CA CYS A 152 -15.49 -8.75 -2.31
C CYS A 152 -16.60 -9.28 -3.21
N HIS A 153 -16.31 -10.33 -3.99
CA HIS A 153 -17.36 -11.17 -4.57
C HIS A 153 -17.82 -12.16 -3.51
N GLN A 154 -18.68 -11.70 -2.61
CA GLN A 154 -19.05 -12.42 -1.41
C GLN A 154 -19.76 -13.72 -1.77
N LYS A 155 -19.19 -14.86 -1.34
CA LYS A 155 -19.71 -16.21 -1.61
C LYS A 155 -19.59 -17.06 -0.38
N HIS A 156 -20.71 -17.63 0.07
CA HIS A 156 -20.72 -18.48 1.24
C HIS A 156 -19.79 -19.69 1.12
N GLU A 157 -19.81 -20.39 -0.02
CA GLU A 157 -18.98 -21.58 -0.29
C GLU A 157 -17.45 -21.34 -0.16
N ARG A 158 -17.00 -20.08 -0.13
CA ARG A 158 -15.59 -19.66 -0.05
C ARG A 158 -15.31 -18.73 1.11
N SER A 159 -16.29 -18.53 1.98
CA SER A 159 -16.17 -17.70 3.17
C SER A 159 -16.00 -18.60 4.38
N TRP A 160 -15.33 -18.08 5.39
CA TRP A 160 -15.36 -18.72 6.71
C TRP A 160 -16.52 -18.17 7.51
N GLU A 161 -16.77 -18.80 8.64
CA GLU A 161 -17.77 -18.38 9.60
C GLU A 161 -17.12 -18.17 10.96
N VAL A 162 -17.58 -17.15 11.67
CA VAL A 162 -17.24 -16.88 13.06
C VAL A 162 -18.54 -16.59 13.78
N ASN A 163 -18.78 -17.23 14.93
CA ASN A 163 -20.04 -17.09 15.65
C ASN A 163 -21.26 -17.47 14.77
N ASN A 164 -21.12 -18.49 13.92
CA ASN A 164 -22.11 -18.90 12.89
C ASN A 164 -22.49 -17.78 11.91
N ASN A 165 -21.74 -16.68 11.87
CA ASN A 165 -21.93 -15.59 10.92
C ASN A 165 -20.87 -15.71 9.82
N GLN A 166 -21.30 -15.65 8.56
CA GLN A 166 -20.40 -15.56 7.43
C GLN A 166 -19.50 -14.33 7.58
N LEU A 167 -18.18 -14.50 7.39
CA LEU A 167 -17.23 -13.39 7.38
C LEU A 167 -17.64 -12.32 6.36
N PRO A 168 -17.31 -11.03 6.56
CA PRO A 168 -17.65 -9.95 5.62
C PRO A 168 -16.96 -10.07 4.25
N VAL A 169 -15.93 -10.92 4.14
CA VAL A 169 -15.16 -11.16 2.91
C VAL A 169 -14.87 -12.64 2.74
N CYS A 170 -14.57 -13.06 1.51
CA CYS A 170 -14.16 -14.43 1.21
C CYS A 170 -12.73 -14.74 1.65
N THR A 171 -12.37 -16.02 1.73
CA THR A 171 -11.04 -16.50 2.11
C THR A 171 -9.89 -15.96 1.24
N ARG A 172 -10.17 -15.59 -0.01
CA ARG A 172 -9.19 -14.92 -0.89
C ARG A 172 -8.75 -13.59 -0.30
N ASP A 173 -9.70 -12.78 0.11
CA ASP A 173 -9.43 -11.42 0.60
C ASP A 173 -8.80 -11.47 1.98
N VAL A 174 -9.22 -12.43 2.83
CA VAL A 174 -8.49 -12.77 4.06
C VAL A 174 -7.01 -13.04 3.75
N GLY A 175 -6.72 -13.85 2.72
CA GLY A 175 -5.36 -14.13 2.26
C GLY A 175 -4.60 -12.90 1.76
N ILE A 176 -5.25 -12.00 1.00
CA ILE A 176 -4.65 -10.75 0.52
C ILE A 176 -4.27 -9.86 1.70
N PHE A 177 -5.18 -9.64 2.65
CA PHE A 177 -4.93 -8.81 3.82
C PHE A 177 -3.88 -9.42 4.76
N PHE A 178 -3.86 -10.75 4.92
CA PHE A 178 -2.80 -11.45 5.64
C PHE A 178 -1.44 -11.31 4.95
N GLY A 179 -1.40 -11.41 3.62
CA GLY A 179 -0.19 -11.19 2.83
C GLY A 179 0.33 -9.76 2.93
N LEU A 180 -0.56 -8.76 2.88
CA LEU A 180 -0.22 -7.35 3.09
C LEU A 180 0.27 -7.08 4.51
N PHE A 181 -0.33 -7.70 5.52
CA PHE A 181 0.08 -7.62 6.91
C PHE A 181 1.51 -8.15 7.09
N LEU A 182 1.78 -9.37 6.62
CA LEU A 182 3.12 -9.97 6.70
C LEU A 182 4.13 -9.19 5.86
N GLY A 183 3.76 -8.81 4.64
CA GLY A 183 4.59 -8.01 3.74
C GLY A 183 4.96 -6.66 4.35
N GLY A 184 3.99 -5.95 4.93
CA GLY A 184 4.19 -4.71 5.67
C GLY A 184 5.11 -4.90 6.87
N ALA A 185 4.88 -5.95 7.68
CA ALA A 185 5.70 -6.26 8.85
C ALA A 185 7.18 -6.54 8.50
N ILE A 186 7.42 -7.24 7.38
CA ILE A 186 8.75 -7.53 6.86
C ILE A 186 9.38 -6.26 6.28
N PHE A 187 8.62 -5.51 5.46
CA PHE A 187 9.11 -4.31 4.78
C PHE A 187 9.45 -3.19 5.77
N THR A 188 8.63 -2.95 6.80
CA THR A 188 8.96 -1.99 7.88
C THR A 188 10.31 -2.31 8.53
N ARG A 189 10.62 -3.59 8.75
CA ARG A 189 11.86 -4.01 9.43
C ARG A 189 13.05 -4.05 8.48
N ARG A 190 12.89 -4.57 7.27
CA ARG A 190 13.99 -4.94 6.36
C ARG A 190 13.88 -4.39 4.93
N GLY A 191 12.81 -3.69 4.59
CA GLY A 191 12.62 -3.08 3.28
C GLY A 191 13.52 -1.89 3.04
N TRP A 192 14.21 -1.89 1.90
CA TRP A 192 14.95 -0.74 1.38
C TRP A 192 14.34 -0.33 0.07
N ASN A 193 14.08 0.96 -0.10
CA ASN A 193 13.59 1.49 -1.35
C ASN A 193 14.62 2.43 -1.96
N ARG A 194 15.07 2.10 -3.17
CA ARG A 194 16.03 2.94 -3.90
C ARG A 194 15.36 3.98 -4.80
N TRP A 195 14.11 3.76 -5.24
CA TRP A 195 13.55 4.54 -6.35
C TRP A 195 12.07 4.94 -6.25
N THR A 196 11.22 4.27 -5.45
CA THR A 196 9.74 4.43 -5.55
C THR A 196 9.08 5.31 -4.49
N VAL A 197 9.67 5.52 -3.31
CA VAL A 197 9.11 6.43 -2.29
C VAL A 197 9.78 7.79 -2.45
N ARG A 198 9.35 8.53 -3.48
CA ARG A 198 9.61 9.97 -3.56
C ARG A 198 8.48 10.74 -2.90
N ASP A 199 8.72 12.02 -2.67
CA ASP A 199 7.88 12.93 -1.87
C ASP A 199 6.44 12.93 -2.36
N THR A 200 5.62 12.07 -1.75
CA THR A 200 4.18 11.97 -1.94
C THR A 200 3.54 12.24 -0.58
N CYS A 201 2.24 12.53 -0.53
CA CYS A 201 1.51 12.72 0.73
C CYS A 201 1.58 11.49 1.68
N LEU A 202 2.08 10.35 1.21
CA LEU A 202 2.31 9.12 1.98
C LEU A 202 3.77 8.93 2.46
N SER A 203 4.73 9.76 2.00
CA SER A 203 6.14 9.72 2.45
C SER A 203 6.40 10.54 3.71
#